data_AF-A0A9W8TSB2-F1
#
_entry.id   AF-A0A9W8TSB2-F1
#
_cell.length_a   1.000
_cell.length_b   1.000
_cell.length_c   1.000
_cell.angle_alpha   90.00
_cell.angle_beta   90.00
_cell.angle_gamma   90.00
#
_symmetry.space_group_name_H-M   'P 1'
#
loop_
_entity.id
_entity.type
_entity.pdbx_description
1 polymer ?
#
loop_
_entity_poly.entity_id
_entity_poly.type
_entity_poly.pdbx_seq_one_letter_code
_entity_poly.pdbx_strand_id
1 'polypeptide(L)'
;MHLYGYIKNQTLVVVASGLPEFVTEIGEQLAWLGAALHHLDPISDAPSTLAFNVVPEVQTEVNAENSTVYCSIRYTVEQDEVSSSDSPGQCWRHLFNNPVIVGGFPIPSRPKEITGQEIPLDMLVGLTGASYLSPFKSKILIKGCNTMLVPVARSEDCLVWHLLQTKDPNDRISYLAADDIGLSDLKMSQIPDYRHFLGSCSDSVSIAGGTSVSGPSGSTASANQPEANMDRQTPLKELFRRKADTAKRFWVKLSSTEGSQS
;
A
#
# COMPACT_ATOMS: atom_id res chain seq x y z
N MET A 1 -34.12 -5.92 4.42
CA MET A 1 -33.22 -4.92 3.81
C MET A 1 -33.34 -5.08 2.30
N HIS A 2 -33.48 -3.99 1.55
CA HIS A 2 -33.55 -4.00 0.10
C HIS A 2 -32.53 -3.02 -0.48
N LEU A 3 -31.90 -3.42 -1.58
CA LEU A 3 -30.93 -2.62 -2.32
C LEU A 3 -31.14 -2.86 -3.81
N TYR A 4 -31.30 -1.79 -4.57
CA TYR A 4 -31.28 -1.85 -6.02
C TYR A 4 -30.73 -0.54 -6.59
N GLY A 5 -30.23 -0.59 -7.82
CA GLY A 5 -29.67 0.57 -8.50
C GLY A 5 -30.06 0.60 -9.97
N TYR A 6 -30.06 1.80 -10.54
CA TYR A 6 -30.31 2.05 -11.95
C TYR A 6 -29.60 3.34 -12.39
N ILE A 7 -29.36 3.48 -13.68
CA ILE A 7 -28.77 4.69 -14.25
C ILE A 7 -29.90 5.58 -14.77
N LYS A 8 -29.89 6.86 -14.39
CA LYS A 8 -30.81 7.88 -14.89
C LYS A 8 -30.01 9.14 -15.19
N ASN A 9 -30.10 9.64 -16.42
CA ASN A 9 -29.41 10.87 -16.86
C ASN A 9 -27.89 10.87 -16.54
N GLN A 10 -27.20 9.76 -16.84
CA GLN A 10 -25.77 9.55 -16.51
C GLN A 10 -25.43 9.56 -15.02
N THR A 11 -26.43 9.56 -14.13
CA THR A 11 -26.26 9.42 -12.69
C THR A 11 -26.63 8.01 -12.26
N LEU A 12 -25.76 7.38 -11.46
CA LEU A 12 -26.11 6.15 -10.75
C LEU A 12 -27.05 6.52 -9.60
N VAL A 13 -28.26 5.98 -9.63
CA VAL A 13 -29.24 6.10 -8.55
C VAL A 13 -29.27 4.78 -7.80
N VAL A 14 -29.04 4.83 -6.49
CA VAL A 14 -29.12 3.67 -5.60
C VAL A 14 -30.23 3.91 -4.60
N VAL A 15 -31.11 2.92 -4.45
CA VAL A 15 -32.17 2.92 -3.46
C VAL A 15 -31.88 1.81 -2.46
N ALA A 16 -31.67 2.21 -1.21
CA ALA A 16 -31.45 1.31 -0.08
C ALA A 16 -32.56 1.51 0.95
N SER A 17 -33.10 0.41 1.49
CA SER A 17 -34.06 0.46 2.60
C SER A 17 -33.76 -0.60 3.64
N GLY A 18 -33.83 -0.21 4.91
CA GLY A 18 -33.45 -1.07 6.02
C GLY A 18 -33.15 -0.27 7.27
N LEU A 19 -32.29 -0.83 8.11
CA LEU A 19 -31.78 -0.14 9.29
C LEU A 19 -30.95 1.09 8.89
N PRO A 20 -30.94 2.17 9.69
CA PRO A 20 -30.13 3.36 9.41
C PRO A 20 -28.64 3.05 9.20
N GLU A 21 -28.10 2.07 9.93
CA GLU A 21 -26.71 1.64 9.82
C GLU A 21 -26.43 1.02 8.45
N PHE A 22 -27.35 0.20 7.94
CA PHE A 22 -27.24 -0.40 6.62
C PHE A 22 -27.27 0.66 5.52
N VAL A 23 -28.18 1.64 5.60
CA VAL A 23 -28.26 2.71 4.59
C VAL A 23 -27.01 3.59 4.63
N THR A 24 -26.51 3.91 5.83
CA THR A 24 -25.27 4.67 6.01
C THR A 24 -24.08 3.91 5.41
N GLU A 25 -23.94 2.62 5.68
CA GLU A 25 -22.84 1.80 5.16
C GLU A 25 -22.83 1.75 3.63
N ILE A 26 -24.00 1.62 2.99
CA ILE A 26 -24.11 1.68 1.53
C ILE A 26 -23.67 3.06 1.01
N GLY A 27 -24.09 4.15 1.67
CA GLY A 27 -23.70 5.51 1.32
C GLY A 27 -22.19 5.72 1.40
N GLU A 28 -21.56 5.26 2.48
CA GLU A 28 -20.11 5.35 2.70
C GLU A 28 -19.32 4.55 1.66
N GLN A 29 -19.74 3.31 1.37
CA GLN A 29 -19.08 2.48 0.35
C GLN A 29 -19.19 3.10 -1.05
N LEU A 30 -20.35 3.66 -1.41
CA LEU A 30 -20.53 4.33 -2.70
C LEU A 30 -19.74 5.63 -2.79
N ALA A 31 -19.66 6.40 -1.70
CA ALA A 31 -18.85 7.61 -1.63
C ALA A 31 -17.36 7.29 -1.79
N TRP A 32 -16.88 6.25 -1.11
CA TRP A 32 -15.49 5.81 -1.25
C TRP A 32 -15.20 5.30 -2.66
N LEU A 33 -16.09 4.47 -3.23
CA LEU A 33 -15.91 3.92 -4.58
C LEU A 33 -15.90 5.00 -5.66
N GLY A 34 -16.83 5.97 -5.60
CA GLY A 34 -16.85 7.03 -6.59
C GLY A 34 -15.70 8.03 -6.45
N ALA A 35 -15.12 8.17 -5.25
CA ALA A 35 -13.87 8.90 -5.06
C ALA A 35 -12.66 8.10 -5.60
N ALA A 36 -12.57 6.81 -5.28
CA ALA A 36 -11.45 5.94 -5.69
C ALA A 36 -11.39 5.72 -7.21
N LEU A 37 -12.56 5.64 -7.85
CA LEU A 37 -12.70 5.43 -9.29
C LEU A 37 -12.94 6.76 -10.04
N HIS A 38 -12.67 7.89 -9.39
CA HIS A 38 -12.89 9.19 -9.99
C HIS A 38 -12.05 9.32 -11.26
N HIS A 39 -12.72 9.59 -12.38
CA HIS A 39 -12.04 9.82 -13.63
C HIS A 39 -11.40 11.20 -13.61
N LEU A 40 -10.09 11.24 -13.76
CA LEU A 40 -9.35 12.47 -13.98
C LEU A 40 -9.12 12.58 -15.47
N ASP A 41 -9.59 13.68 -16.07
CA ASP A 41 -9.28 13.95 -17.46
C ASP A 41 -7.76 14.01 -17.64
N PRO A 42 -7.18 13.37 -18.68
CA PRO A 42 -5.75 13.43 -18.93
C PRO A 42 -5.35 14.90 -19.11
N ILE A 43 -4.68 15.48 -18.11
CA ILE A 43 -4.05 16.77 -18.29
C ILE A 43 -2.88 16.54 -19.23
N SER A 44 -3.07 16.89 -20.51
CA SER A 44 -2.16 16.61 -21.63
C SER A 44 -0.69 16.98 -21.38
N ASP A 45 -0.44 17.93 -20.47
CA ASP A 45 0.89 18.47 -20.19
C ASP A 45 1.35 18.25 -18.73
N ALA A 46 0.61 17.48 -17.93
CA ALA A 46 0.98 17.22 -16.55
C ALA A 46 2.10 16.17 -16.45
N PRO A 47 3.12 16.36 -15.60
CA PRO A 47 4.08 15.31 -15.30
C PRO A 47 3.35 14.12 -14.67
N SER A 48 3.70 12.89 -15.08
CA SER A 48 3.11 11.61 -14.66
C SER A 48 3.20 11.29 -13.16
N THR A 49 3.61 12.26 -12.34
CA THR A 49 3.84 12.16 -10.90
C THR A 49 2.84 12.96 -10.07
N LEU A 50 1.86 13.63 -10.69
CA LEU A 50 0.83 14.36 -9.95
C LEU A 50 -0.08 13.39 -9.20
N ALA A 51 -0.35 13.67 -7.93
CA ALA A 51 -1.34 12.96 -7.15
C ALA A 51 -2.55 13.87 -6.98
N PHE A 52 -3.73 13.28 -6.89
CA PHE A 52 -4.98 14.02 -6.76
C PHE A 52 -5.72 13.55 -5.54
N ASN A 53 -6.02 14.48 -4.63
CA ASN A 53 -6.86 14.22 -3.49
C ASN A 53 -8.32 14.36 -3.91
N VAL A 54 -9.10 13.30 -3.71
CA VAL A 54 -10.52 13.27 -4.03
C VAL A 54 -11.30 13.04 -2.75
N VAL A 55 -12.12 14.03 -2.39
CA VAL A 55 -12.92 14.00 -1.15
C VAL A 55 -14.40 14.00 -1.52
N PRO A 56 -15.20 13.02 -1.05
CA PRO A 56 -16.63 13.04 -1.26
C PRO A 56 -17.30 14.11 -0.40
N GLU A 57 -18.20 14.87 -1.02
CA GLU A 57 -19.09 15.83 -0.39
C GLU A 57 -20.52 15.29 -0.43
N VAL A 58 -21.10 15.08 0.76
CA VAL A 58 -22.42 14.47 0.90
C VAL A 58 -23.44 15.54 1.27
N GLN A 59 -24.46 15.69 0.42
CA GLN A 59 -25.63 16.54 0.69
C GLN A 59 -26.83 15.64 0.95
N THR A 60 -27.59 15.93 2.02
CA THR A 60 -28.77 15.15 2.40
C THR A 60 -30.01 16.02 2.46
N GLU A 61 -31.11 15.49 1.97
CA GLU A 61 -32.44 16.09 2.06
C GLU A 61 -33.40 15.06 2.66
N VAL A 62 -34.07 15.42 3.76
CA VAL A 62 -34.99 14.53 4.46
C VAL A 62 -36.41 14.89 4.10
N ASN A 63 -37.15 13.93 3.56
CA ASN A 63 -38.59 14.02 3.43
C ASN A 63 -39.23 13.41 4.69
N ALA A 64 -39.72 14.28 5.57
CA ALA A 64 -40.33 13.89 6.84
C ALA A 64 -41.68 13.15 6.67
N GLU A 65 -42.40 13.37 5.56
CA GLU A 65 -43.73 12.78 5.34
C GLU A 65 -43.66 11.27 5.06
N ASN A 66 -42.58 10.81 4.43
CA ASN A 66 -42.40 9.41 4.05
C ASN A 66 -41.11 8.79 4.59
N SER A 67 -40.42 9.46 5.53
CA SER A 67 -39.17 9.01 6.14
C SER A 67 -38.09 8.64 5.11
N THR A 68 -38.09 9.31 3.94
CA THR A 68 -37.10 9.08 2.89
C THR A 68 -35.98 10.11 3.00
N VAL A 69 -34.74 9.64 2.90
CA VAL A 69 -33.56 10.50 2.81
C VAL A 69 -33.02 10.44 1.39
N TYR A 70 -32.92 11.60 0.74
CA TYR A 70 -32.21 11.76 -0.52
C TYR A 70 -30.78 12.16 -0.23
N CYS A 71 -29.83 11.44 -0.80
CA CYS A 71 -28.40 11.68 -0.64
C CYS A 71 -27.79 11.96 -2.02
N SER A 72 -27.10 13.09 -2.14
CA SER A 72 -26.31 13.44 -3.32
C SER A 72 -24.84 13.44 -2.92
N ILE A 73 -24.06 12.56 -3.56
CA ILE A 73 -22.62 12.49 -3.39
C ILE A 73 -21.95 13.23 -4.54
N ARG A 74 -21.16 14.25 -4.22
CA ARG A 74 -20.30 14.98 -5.15
C ARG A 74 -18.85 14.78 -4.73
N TYR A 75 -17.92 15.19 -5.59
CA TYR A 75 -16.49 15.02 -5.32
C TYR A 75 -15.76 16.34 -5.54
N THR A 76 -14.94 16.71 -4.58
CA THR A 76 -13.98 17.79 -4.72
C THR A 76 -12.62 17.18 -5.04
N VAL A 77 -11.98 17.69 -6.09
CA VAL A 77 -10.68 17.22 -6.58
C VAL A 77 -9.67 18.32 -6.37
N GLU A 78 -8.66 18.02 -5.56
CA GLU A 78 -7.53 18.91 -5.30
C GLU A 78 -6.27 18.27 -5.84
N GLN A 79 -5.49 19.03 -6.61
CA GLN A 79 -4.17 18.59 -7.02
C GLN A 79 -3.22 18.71 -5.83
N ASP A 80 -2.55 17.62 -5.48
CA ASP A 80 -1.51 17.63 -4.45
C ASP A 80 -0.24 18.25 -5.05
N GLU A 81 -0.05 19.55 -4.78
CA GLU A 81 1.07 20.34 -5.27
C GLU A 81 2.39 19.73 -4.80
N VAL A 82 3.28 19.48 -5.76
CA VAL A 82 4.56 18.83 -5.56
C VAL A 82 5.44 19.75 -4.69
N SER A 83 5.51 19.49 -3.39
CA SER A 83 6.79 19.67 -2.71
C SER A 83 7.76 18.68 -3.37
N SER A 84 8.90 19.17 -3.86
CA SER A 84 9.94 18.41 -4.58
C SER A 84 9.92 16.91 -4.28
N SER A 85 10.04 16.07 -5.31
CA SER A 85 10.00 14.59 -5.31
C SER A 85 10.85 13.86 -4.25
N ASP A 86 11.64 14.61 -3.48
CA ASP A 86 12.50 14.15 -2.38
C ASP A 86 11.88 14.38 -0.98
N SER A 87 10.63 14.84 -0.89
CA SER A 87 9.96 14.92 0.41
C SER A 87 9.80 13.51 1.02
N PRO A 88 10.11 13.33 2.32
CA PRO A 88 10.01 12.03 2.94
C PRO A 88 8.62 11.42 2.79
N GLY A 89 8.55 10.16 2.37
CA GLY A 89 7.27 9.45 2.23
C GLY A 89 6.64 9.47 0.84
N GLN A 90 7.21 10.19 -0.15
CA GLN A 90 6.59 10.35 -1.48
C GLN A 90 7.18 9.45 -2.58
N CYS A 91 8.14 8.57 -2.26
CA CYS A 91 8.81 7.73 -3.25
C CYS A 91 7.87 6.79 -4.01
N TRP A 92 6.71 6.44 -3.44
CA TRP A 92 5.69 5.59 -4.07
C TRP A 92 5.04 6.20 -5.31
N ARG A 93 5.06 7.53 -5.48
CA ARG A 93 4.37 8.22 -6.59
C ARG A 93 4.83 7.73 -7.96
N HIS A 94 6.09 7.32 -8.10
CA HIS A 94 6.64 6.84 -9.37
C HIS A 94 6.15 5.45 -9.79
N LEU A 95 5.46 4.72 -8.91
CA LEU A 95 4.82 3.43 -9.26
C LEU A 95 3.44 3.60 -9.89
N PHE A 96 2.87 4.80 -9.84
CA PHE A 96 1.51 5.07 -10.30
C PHE A 96 1.51 6.21 -11.30
N ASN A 97 0.73 6.08 -12.37
CA ASN A 97 0.47 7.18 -13.28
C ASN A 97 -0.75 7.95 -12.76
N ASN A 98 -0.54 9.17 -12.26
CA ASN A 98 -1.58 10.05 -11.74
C ASN A 98 -2.47 9.42 -10.64
N PRO A 99 -1.89 9.01 -9.49
CA PRO A 99 -2.65 8.35 -8.43
C PRO A 99 -3.75 9.23 -7.84
N VAL A 100 -4.91 8.61 -7.59
CA VAL A 100 -6.00 9.18 -6.79
C VAL A 100 -5.81 8.78 -5.33
N ILE A 101 -5.82 9.77 -4.44
CA ILE A 101 -5.81 9.62 -2.99
C ILE A 101 -7.22 9.96 -2.50
N VAL A 102 -7.91 9.00 -1.90
CA VAL A 102 -9.24 9.24 -1.35
C VAL A 102 -9.12 9.81 0.07
N GLY A 103 -9.66 11.00 0.28
CA GLY A 103 -9.68 11.68 1.59
C GLY A 103 -11.02 11.51 2.32
N GLY A 104 -11.02 11.77 3.63
CA GLY A 104 -12.23 11.80 4.46
C GLY A 104 -12.65 10.47 5.10
N PHE A 105 -11.88 9.39 4.91
CA PHE A 105 -12.17 8.07 5.46
C PHE A 105 -11.16 7.65 6.54
N PRO A 106 -11.59 6.90 7.55
CA PRO A 106 -10.68 6.37 8.55
C PRO A 106 -9.72 5.34 7.93
N ILE A 107 -8.46 5.41 8.33
CA ILE A 107 -7.45 4.39 8.02
C ILE A 107 -7.09 3.60 9.28
N PRO A 108 -6.62 2.35 9.16
CA PRO A 108 -6.11 1.60 10.30
C PRO A 108 -5.02 2.38 11.03
N SER A 109 -5.05 2.31 12.37
CA SER A 109 -4.01 2.95 13.18
C SER A 109 -2.62 2.42 12.81
N ARG A 110 -1.64 3.31 12.82
CA ARG A 110 -0.24 3.01 12.58
C ARG A 110 0.66 3.93 13.41
N PRO A 111 1.87 3.50 13.78
CA PRO A 111 2.86 4.34 14.43
C PRO A 111 3.07 5.66 13.69
N LYS A 112 3.23 6.78 14.42
CA LYS A 112 3.33 8.13 13.84
C LYS A 112 4.59 8.30 12.98
N GLU A 113 5.61 7.52 13.28
CA GLU A 113 6.91 7.51 12.62
C GLU A 113 6.85 6.80 11.26
N ILE A 114 5.78 6.02 11.02
CA ILE A 114 5.55 5.32 9.76
C ILE A 114 4.75 6.21 8.82
N THR A 115 5.44 6.67 7.78
CA THR A 115 4.90 7.46 6.68
C THR A 115 4.74 6.61 5.43
N GLY A 116 4.04 7.16 4.43
CA GLY A 116 3.80 6.50 3.16
C GLY A 116 2.51 5.68 3.11
N GLN A 117 2.40 4.86 2.06
CA GLN A 117 1.18 4.13 1.71
C GLN A 117 1.25 2.68 2.19
N GLU A 118 0.21 2.23 2.89
CA GLU A 118 0.08 0.80 3.21
C GLU A 118 -0.33 0.03 1.95
N ILE A 119 0.50 -0.91 1.52
CA ILE A 119 0.31 -1.65 0.27
C ILE A 119 0.51 -3.15 0.56
N PRO A 120 -0.43 -4.03 0.18
CA PRO A 120 -0.23 -5.47 0.29
C PRO A 120 1.06 -5.96 -0.37
N LEU A 121 1.73 -6.97 0.21
CA LEU A 121 3.02 -7.48 -0.27
C LEU A 121 2.98 -7.95 -1.73
N ASP A 122 1.90 -8.64 -2.11
CA ASP A 122 1.64 -9.08 -3.48
C ASP A 122 1.52 -7.91 -4.45
N MET A 123 0.87 -6.83 -4.02
CA MET A 123 0.79 -5.61 -4.80
C MET A 123 2.17 -4.93 -4.93
N LEU A 124 2.98 -4.86 -3.87
CA LEU A 124 4.37 -4.32 -3.97
C LEU A 124 5.22 -5.09 -4.98
N VAL A 125 5.13 -6.42 -4.96
CA VAL A 125 5.78 -7.30 -5.94
C VAL A 125 5.24 -7.01 -7.34
N GLY A 126 3.92 -6.96 -7.51
CA GLY A 126 3.28 -6.73 -8.80
C GLY A 126 3.65 -5.38 -9.41
N LEU A 127 3.63 -4.30 -8.61
CA LEU A 127 3.96 -2.94 -9.03
C LEU A 127 5.41 -2.79 -9.48
N THR A 128 6.34 -3.58 -8.94
CA THR A 128 7.74 -3.59 -9.38
C THR A 128 7.99 -4.52 -10.57
N GLY A 129 6.99 -5.29 -11.00
CA GLY A 129 7.17 -6.37 -11.97
C GLY A 129 8.12 -7.47 -11.48
N ALA A 130 8.37 -7.54 -10.16
CA ALA A 130 9.18 -8.58 -9.58
C ALA A 130 8.42 -9.92 -9.59
N SER A 131 9.15 -11.02 -9.62
CA SER A 131 8.57 -12.37 -9.50
C SER A 131 8.90 -13.03 -8.16
N TYR A 132 9.87 -12.50 -7.43
CA TYR A 132 10.46 -13.12 -6.24
C TYR A 132 10.97 -12.07 -5.25
N LEU A 133 11.07 -12.47 -3.98
CA LEU A 133 11.93 -11.81 -3.00
C LEU A 133 13.36 -12.32 -3.20
N SER A 134 14.32 -11.39 -3.33
CA SER A 134 15.71 -11.69 -3.62
C SER A 134 16.60 -11.43 -2.41
N PRO A 135 17.26 -12.46 -1.84
CA PRO A 135 18.30 -12.23 -0.85
C PRO A 135 19.56 -11.66 -1.51
N PHE A 136 20.12 -10.58 -0.96
CA PHE A 136 21.35 -9.96 -1.45
C PHE A 136 22.09 -9.27 -0.30
N LYS A 137 23.37 -9.62 -0.08
CA LYS A 137 24.21 -9.09 1.02
C LYS A 137 23.49 -9.05 2.38
N SER A 138 22.87 -10.17 2.75
CA SER A 138 22.05 -10.33 3.98
C SER A 138 20.77 -9.48 4.06
N LYS A 139 20.43 -8.74 3.00
CA LYS A 139 19.17 -8.00 2.86
C LYS A 139 18.17 -8.82 2.05
N ILE A 140 16.90 -8.50 2.18
CA ILE A 140 15.85 -9.06 1.33
C ILE A 140 15.22 -7.93 0.54
N LEU A 141 15.25 -8.07 -0.79
CA LEU A 141 14.87 -7.03 -1.73
C LEU A 141 13.71 -7.51 -2.61
N ILE A 142 12.88 -6.59 -3.08
CA ILE A 142 11.94 -6.86 -4.18
C ILE A 142 12.51 -6.12 -5.39
N LYS A 143 12.97 -6.86 -6.41
CA LYS A 143 13.68 -6.26 -7.54
C LYS A 143 12.97 -6.56 -8.86
N GLY A 144 12.61 -5.49 -9.57
CA GLY A 144 12.15 -5.50 -10.95
C GLY A 144 13.28 -5.25 -11.96
N CYS A 145 12.88 -4.87 -13.18
CA CYS A 145 13.82 -4.47 -14.22
C CYS A 145 14.52 -3.14 -13.88
N ASN A 146 13.75 -2.07 -13.71
CA ASN A 146 14.22 -0.69 -13.49
C ASN A 146 13.87 -0.14 -12.09
N THR A 147 13.15 -0.92 -11.27
CA THR A 147 12.72 -0.57 -9.91
C THR A 147 13.19 -1.59 -8.89
N MET A 148 13.43 -1.15 -7.66
CA MET A 148 13.79 -2.01 -6.55
C MET A 148 13.22 -1.45 -5.23
N LEU A 149 12.60 -2.30 -4.44
CA LEU A 149 12.18 -1.97 -3.08
C LEU A 149 13.18 -2.53 -2.09
N VAL A 150 13.64 -1.65 -1.21
CA VAL A 150 14.58 -1.97 -0.13
C VAL A 150 13.86 -1.75 1.20
N PRO A 151 13.86 -2.72 2.12
CA PRO A 151 13.27 -2.53 3.44
C PRO A 151 14.19 -1.62 4.25
N VAL A 152 13.70 -0.48 4.73
CA VAL A 152 14.49 0.56 5.39
C VAL A 152 14.19 0.73 6.87
N ALA A 153 12.98 0.35 7.30
CA ALA A 153 12.59 0.40 8.71
C ALA A 153 11.59 -0.71 9.04
N ARG A 154 11.55 -1.11 10.30
CA ARG A 154 10.54 -2.01 10.85
C ARG A 154 10.13 -1.51 12.23
N SER A 155 8.87 -1.71 12.59
CA SER A 155 8.34 -1.43 13.94
C SER A 155 7.25 -2.45 14.23
N GLU A 156 7.27 -3.13 15.37
CA GLU A 156 6.30 -4.16 15.78
C GLU A 156 5.82 -5.09 14.63
N ASP A 157 4.71 -4.74 13.97
CA ASP A 157 4.03 -5.46 12.90
C ASP A 157 4.15 -4.79 11.52
N CYS A 158 4.93 -3.73 11.38
CA CYS A 158 5.09 -2.94 10.16
C CYS A 158 6.49 -3.07 9.54
N LEU A 159 6.55 -3.10 8.21
CA LEU A 159 7.77 -3.09 7.42
C LEU A 159 7.70 -1.98 6.36
N VAL A 160 8.63 -1.03 6.43
CA VAL A 160 8.70 0.12 5.53
C VAL A 160 9.71 -0.14 4.41
N TRP A 161 9.26 0.05 3.19
CA TRP A 161 10.02 -0.10 1.96
C TRP A 161 10.31 1.26 1.35
N HIS A 162 11.51 1.42 0.81
CA HIS A 162 11.90 2.55 0.00
C HIS A 162 12.03 2.13 -1.47
N LEU A 163 11.47 2.92 -2.37
CA LEU A 163 11.58 2.72 -3.82
C LEU A 163 12.87 3.35 -4.35
N LEU A 164 13.68 2.52 -4.99
CA LEU A 164 14.75 2.95 -5.88
C LEU A 164 14.32 2.74 -7.33
N GLN A 165 14.63 3.70 -8.19
CA GLN A 165 14.33 3.63 -9.62
C GLN A 165 15.47 4.24 -10.43
N THR A 166 15.75 3.67 -11.61
CA THR A 166 16.66 4.28 -12.58
C THR A 166 16.00 5.48 -13.26
N LYS A 167 16.81 6.44 -13.73
CA LYS A 167 16.28 7.60 -14.47
C LYS A 167 15.72 7.21 -15.84
N ASP A 168 16.40 6.30 -16.53
CA ASP A 168 15.92 5.73 -17.79
C ASP A 168 15.07 4.48 -17.51
N PRO A 169 13.81 4.43 -17.97
CA PRO A 169 12.97 3.25 -17.84
C PRO A 169 13.54 1.98 -18.50
N ASN A 170 14.42 2.13 -19.50
CA ASN A 170 15.06 1.01 -20.20
C ASN A 170 16.29 0.46 -19.47
N ASP A 171 16.83 1.21 -18.51
CA ASP A 171 17.98 0.77 -17.73
C ASP A 171 17.58 -0.29 -16.71
N ARG A 172 18.50 -1.25 -16.50
CA ARG A 172 18.34 -2.24 -15.43
C ARG A 172 18.92 -1.69 -14.15
N ILE A 173 18.13 -1.69 -13.08
CA ILE A 173 18.63 -1.34 -11.74
C ILE A 173 19.59 -2.42 -11.24
N SER A 174 20.73 -2.01 -10.69
CA SER A 174 21.71 -2.92 -10.09
C SER A 174 21.36 -3.23 -8.63
N TYR A 175 21.64 -4.46 -8.19
CA TYR A 175 21.55 -4.81 -6.76
C TYR A 175 22.45 -3.94 -5.88
N LEU A 176 23.56 -3.44 -6.42
CA LEU A 176 24.49 -2.55 -5.71
C LEU A 176 23.87 -1.20 -5.34
N ALA A 177 22.75 -0.80 -5.96
CA ALA A 177 22.02 0.40 -5.56
C ALA A 177 21.46 0.30 -4.12
N ALA A 178 21.36 -0.91 -3.56
CA ALA A 178 20.97 -1.16 -2.18
C ALA A 178 22.17 -1.35 -1.22
N ASP A 179 23.41 -1.09 -1.63
CA ASP A 179 24.58 -1.38 -0.77
C ASP A 179 24.56 -0.57 0.53
N ASP A 180 24.32 0.73 0.43
CA ASP A 180 24.40 1.66 1.57
C ASP A 180 23.07 1.86 2.31
N ILE A 181 21.99 1.20 1.86
CA ILE A 181 20.65 1.37 2.45
C ILE A 181 19.98 0.04 2.78
N GLY A 182 19.14 0.03 3.81
CA GLY A 182 18.24 -1.07 4.12
C GLY A 182 18.69 -2.04 5.22
N LEU A 183 17.73 -2.81 5.69
CA LEU A 183 17.84 -3.73 6.82
C LEU A 183 18.46 -5.07 6.41
N SER A 184 19.41 -5.55 7.22
CA SER A 184 20.16 -6.79 6.98
C SER A 184 19.78 -7.94 7.92
N ASP A 185 18.78 -7.75 8.79
CA ASP A 185 18.42 -8.70 9.86
C ASP A 185 16.99 -9.26 9.71
N LEU A 186 16.42 -9.16 8.51
CA LEU A 186 15.10 -9.69 8.18
C LEU A 186 15.17 -11.16 7.77
N LYS A 187 14.26 -11.97 8.32
CA LYS A 187 14.08 -13.35 7.87
C LYS A 187 12.97 -13.41 6.82
N MET A 188 13.22 -14.11 5.71
CA MET A 188 12.27 -14.29 4.61
C MET A 188 10.91 -14.82 5.08
N SER A 189 10.92 -15.70 6.10
CA SER A 189 9.71 -16.30 6.65
C SER A 189 8.80 -15.29 7.39
N GLN A 190 9.34 -14.19 7.88
CA GLN A 190 8.59 -13.18 8.65
C GLN A 190 7.99 -12.09 7.75
N ILE A 191 8.55 -11.89 6.55
CA ILE A 191 8.12 -10.83 5.63
C ILE A 191 6.61 -10.85 5.41
N PRO A 192 5.95 -12.00 5.14
CA PRO A 192 4.51 -12.00 4.94
C PRO A 192 3.71 -11.52 6.16
N ASP A 193 4.23 -11.65 7.38
CA ASP A 193 3.47 -11.35 8.59
C ASP A 193 3.40 -9.86 8.89
N TYR A 194 4.21 -9.03 8.22
CA TYR A 194 4.18 -7.59 8.37
C TYR A 194 3.04 -6.94 7.55
N ARG A 195 2.53 -5.82 8.06
CA ARG A 195 1.89 -4.76 7.29
C ARG A 195 2.99 -4.01 6.54
N HIS A 196 2.80 -3.78 5.24
CA HIS A 196 3.84 -3.21 4.42
C HIS A 196 3.51 -1.79 4.02
N PHE A 197 4.49 -0.90 4.18
CA PHE A 197 4.36 0.51 3.89
C PHE A 197 5.40 0.90 2.84
N LEU A 198 5.01 1.71 1.86
CA LEU A 198 5.90 2.26 0.86
C LEU A 198 6.08 3.76 1.11
N GLY A 199 7.28 4.15 1.55
CA GLY A 199 7.59 5.51 1.98
C GLY A 199 9.02 5.65 2.53
N SER A 200 9.47 6.88 2.74
CA SER A 200 10.73 7.14 3.44
C SER A 200 10.46 7.35 4.93
N CYS A 201 11.18 6.64 5.79
CA CYS A 201 11.18 6.95 7.22
C CYS A 201 12.09 8.17 7.44
N SER A 202 11.50 9.30 7.86
CA SER A 202 12.24 10.55 8.13
C SER A 202 13.25 10.38 9.26
N ASP A 203 12.98 9.47 10.19
CA ASP A 203 13.82 9.19 11.33
C ASP A 203 14.41 7.79 11.20
N SER A 204 15.60 7.71 10.62
CA SER A 204 16.46 6.54 10.72
C SER A 204 17.00 6.37 12.16
N VAL A 205 16.11 6.31 13.15
CA VAL A 205 16.45 5.79 14.47
C VAL A 205 16.16 4.31 14.42
N SER A 206 17.19 3.55 14.08
CA SER A 206 17.28 2.14 14.42
C SER A 206 17.09 2.00 15.93
N ILE A 207 15.85 1.74 16.39
CA ILE A 207 15.66 1.14 17.71
C ILE A 207 15.93 -0.36 17.55
N ALA A 208 17.19 -0.68 17.28
CA ALA A 208 17.72 -2.01 17.54
C ALA A 208 17.98 -2.09 19.05
N GLY A 209 16.94 -2.44 19.80
CA GLY A 209 17.09 -2.99 21.14
C GLY A 209 17.82 -4.33 21.04
N GLY A 210 19.15 -4.28 21.07
CA GLY A 210 20.02 -5.44 21.03
C GLY A 210 21.44 -5.02 21.37
N THR A 211 21.80 -5.15 22.64
CA THR A 211 23.15 -4.92 23.17
C THR A 211 24.18 -5.69 22.36
N SER A 212 24.96 -5.00 21.53
CA SER A 212 26.17 -5.56 20.91
C SER A 212 27.41 -4.91 21.50
N VAL A 213 28.16 -5.72 22.25
CA VAL A 213 29.50 -5.45 22.75
C VAL A 213 30.44 -5.19 21.58
N SER A 214 31.25 -4.13 21.70
CA SER A 214 32.26 -3.71 20.74
C SER A 214 33.52 -4.58 20.78
N GLY A 215 34.09 -4.85 19.61
CA GLY A 215 35.44 -5.38 19.41
C GLY A 215 35.99 -4.92 18.05
N PRO A 216 37.27 -4.52 17.92
CA PRO A 216 37.69 -3.71 16.78
C PRO A 216 38.46 -4.47 15.68
N SER A 217 38.38 -3.87 14.48
CA SER A 217 39.40 -3.77 13.42
C SER A 217 39.65 -4.96 12.47
N GLY A 218 39.65 -4.65 11.16
CA GLY A 218 40.73 -5.10 10.28
C GLY A 218 40.40 -5.52 8.84
N SER A 219 40.85 -4.68 7.90
CA SER A 219 41.33 -4.99 6.54
C SER A 219 40.37 -5.03 5.35
N THR A 220 40.77 -4.21 4.37
CA THR A 220 40.35 -4.10 2.97
C THR A 220 40.73 -5.34 2.16
N ALA A 221 39.81 -5.84 1.33
CA ALA A 221 40.17 -6.61 0.14
C ALA A 221 39.10 -6.43 -0.95
N SER A 222 39.54 -5.89 -2.08
CA SER A 222 38.83 -5.89 -3.36
C SER A 222 38.70 -7.33 -3.87
N ALA A 223 37.49 -7.74 -4.25
CA ALA A 223 37.28 -8.96 -5.04
C ALA A 223 36.01 -8.81 -5.88
N ASN A 224 36.21 -8.57 -7.18
CA ASN A 224 35.22 -8.90 -8.20
C ASN A 224 34.91 -10.40 -8.11
N GLN A 225 33.66 -10.77 -7.85
CA GLN A 225 33.18 -12.14 -8.04
C GLN A 225 32.04 -12.17 -9.06
N PRO A 226 32.01 -13.16 -9.97
CA PRO A 226 31.03 -13.25 -11.03
C PRO A 226 29.67 -13.72 -10.49
N GLU A 227 28.60 -13.22 -11.11
CA GLU A 227 27.22 -13.69 -10.92
C GLU A 227 27.11 -15.18 -11.28
N ALA A 228 27.27 -16.05 -10.30
CA ALA A 228 26.92 -17.46 -10.44
C ALA A 228 26.44 -18.04 -9.10
N ASN A 229 25.29 -18.71 -9.19
CA ASN A 229 24.62 -19.53 -8.18
C ASN A 229 23.57 -18.83 -7.28
N MET A 230 22.47 -18.39 -7.90
CA MET A 230 21.28 -17.83 -7.24
C MET A 230 20.20 -18.91 -7.09
N ASP A 231 20.47 -19.96 -6.31
CA ASP A 231 19.64 -21.17 -6.23
C ASP A 231 18.69 -21.23 -5.02
N ARG A 232 18.27 -20.06 -4.49
CA ARG A 232 17.27 -19.97 -3.41
C ARG A 232 16.26 -18.85 -3.63
N GLN A 233 15.65 -18.82 -4.81
CA GLN A 233 14.45 -18.02 -5.04
C GLN A 233 13.25 -18.78 -4.48
N THR A 234 12.50 -18.17 -3.57
CA THR A 234 11.22 -18.74 -3.12
C THR A 234 10.12 -18.22 -4.04
N PRO A 235 9.42 -19.08 -4.80
CA PRO A 235 8.30 -18.64 -5.62
C PRO A 235 7.22 -18.00 -4.74
N LEU A 236 6.86 -16.76 -5.06
CA LEU A 236 5.87 -16.01 -4.28
C LEU A 236 4.49 -16.68 -4.23
N LYS A 237 4.18 -17.53 -5.22
CA LYS A 237 2.97 -18.38 -5.22
C LYS A 237 2.84 -19.23 -3.96
N GLU A 238 3.96 -19.68 -3.37
CA GLU A 238 3.97 -20.50 -2.15
C GLU A 238 3.78 -19.64 -0.88
N LEU A 239 4.26 -18.39 -0.90
CA LEU A 239 4.09 -17.44 0.20
C LEU A 239 2.66 -16.91 0.28
N PHE A 240 2.03 -16.60 -0.86
CA PHE A 240 0.65 -16.10 -0.91
C PHE A 240 -0.40 -17.18 -0.62
N ARG A 241 -0.10 -18.46 -0.92
CA ARG A 241 -0.99 -19.59 -0.57
C ARG A 241 -1.19 -19.71 0.93
N ARG A 242 -0.12 -19.49 1.72
CA ARG A 242 -0.17 -19.50 3.19
C ARG A 242 -1.05 -18.38 3.76
N LYS A 243 -1.02 -17.17 3.18
CA LYS A 243 -1.92 -16.07 3.58
C LYS A 243 -3.37 -16.37 3.24
N ALA A 244 -3.65 -16.94 2.07
CA ALA A 244 -5.02 -17.33 1.69
C ALA A 244 -5.58 -18.40 2.63
N ASP A 245 -4.76 -19.35 3.08
CA ASP A 245 -5.17 -20.39 4.03
C ASP A 245 -5.37 -19.82 5.46
N THR A 246 -4.56 -18.83 5.86
CA THR A 246 -4.75 -18.11 7.13
C THR A 246 -5.98 -17.19 7.11
N ALA A 247 -6.23 -16.48 6.01
CA ALA A 247 -7.44 -15.67 5.82
C ALA A 247 -8.70 -16.55 5.76
N LYS A 248 -8.66 -17.69 5.08
CA LYS A 248 -9.74 -18.69 5.10
C LYS A 248 -10.00 -19.23 6.50
N ARG A 249 -8.97 -19.50 7.31
CA ARG A 249 -9.13 -19.90 8.72
C ARG A 249 -9.73 -18.78 9.58
N PHE A 250 -9.41 -17.52 9.29
CA PHE A 250 -9.99 -16.36 9.99
C PHE A 250 -11.49 -16.20 9.66
N TRP A 251 -11.87 -16.32 8.38
CA TRP A 251 -13.27 -16.30 7.94
C TRP A 251 -14.08 -17.52 8.42
N VAL A 252 -13.49 -18.72 8.47
CA VAL A 252 -14.14 -19.92 9.05
C VAL A 252 -14.37 -19.75 10.56
N LYS A 253 -13.43 -19.11 11.28
CA LYS A 253 -13.56 -18.90 12.73
C LYS A 253 -14.65 -17.88 13.09
N LEU A 254 -14.80 -16.82 12.29
CA LEU A 254 -15.86 -15.81 12.43
C LEU A 254 -17.26 -16.35 12.11
N SER A 255 -17.38 -17.30 11.18
CA SER A 255 -18.66 -17.95 10.83
C SER A 255 -19.08 -19.07 11.79
N SER A 256 -18.16 -19.58 12.61
CA SER A 256 -18.45 -20.62 13.62
C SER A 256 -18.80 -20.11 15.02
N THR A 257 -18.81 -18.79 15.25
CA THR A 257 -19.14 -18.19 16.56
C THR A 257 -20.62 -17.79 16.74
N GLU A 258 -21.49 -18.01 15.74
CA GLU A 258 -22.94 -17.87 15.89
C GLU A 258 -23.59 -19.25 16.06
N GLY A 259 -23.55 -19.80 17.27
CA GLY A 259 -24.16 -21.10 17.51
C GLY A 259 -23.87 -21.68 18.88
N SER A 260 -24.32 -21.00 19.93
CA SER A 260 -24.84 -21.57 21.19
C SER A 260 -24.70 -20.54 22.29
N GLN A 261 -25.83 -20.01 22.77
CA GLN A 261 -26.27 -20.32 24.12
C GLN A 261 -27.76 -19.96 24.27
N SER A 262 -28.47 -20.96 24.79
CA SER A 262 -29.86 -20.99 25.26
C SER A 262 -30.11 -20.07 26.45
#